data_AF-A0A8H6TNJ2-F1
#
_entry.id   AF-A0A8H6TNJ2-F1
#
_cell.length_a   1.000
_cell.length_b   1.000
_cell.length_c   1.000
_cell.angle_alpha   90.00
_cell.angle_beta   90.00
_cell.angle_gamma   90.00
#
_symmetry.space_group_name_H-M   'P 1'
#
loop_
_entity.id
_entity.type
_entity.pdbx_description
1 polymer ?
#
loop_
_entity_poly.entity_id
_entity_poly.type
_entity_poly.pdbx_seq_one_letter_code
_entity_poly.pdbx_strand_id
1 'polypeptide(L)'
;MAPVLPLELVDLILSNFRILAPLASIDTVNPPDQAAAKVLGRCALVCRAWVPPSRRLLFHRLTITRTTAHAFACLFPSARSRKSVAVVTFLPFVREIVLDGPIAEDRWLHTVFLAKLIEHLPTSLISTLSLRGLSTPWDEYACGLPSRDVLVNVTHLELCGKWKLAETIGFIASFSLLEDLTVESTGTLDAFSPELDSLPPPSTLRRATFRQHRCRPIFNWMQQRRPSGLEALHFTLPDQRIAEPFIVDALEYIAAQGPSLKSLGLLVLGEDRLWNLPCSDSDYRQLFPSSVLSRWSLT
;
A
#
# COMPACT_ATOMS: atom_id res chain seq x y z
N MET A 1 -17.70 21.52 40.94
CA MET A 1 -16.70 21.04 39.96
C MET A 1 -17.44 20.63 38.71
N ALA A 2 -17.07 21.14 37.54
CA ALA A 2 -17.67 20.68 36.28
C ALA A 2 -17.15 19.27 35.96
N PRO A 3 -17.98 18.34 35.45
CA PRO A 3 -17.53 17.02 35.07
C PRO A 3 -16.49 17.12 33.95
N VAL A 4 -15.34 16.46 34.14
CA VAL A 4 -14.28 16.38 33.13
C VAL A 4 -14.61 15.20 32.20
N LEU A 5 -14.63 15.46 30.90
CA LEU A 5 -14.85 14.42 29.90
C LEU A 5 -13.63 13.47 29.86
N PRO A 6 -13.80 12.16 30.05
CA PRO A 6 -12.73 11.16 29.90
C PRO A 6 -12.07 11.22 28.51
N LEU A 7 -10.75 10.97 28.46
CA LEU A 7 -9.99 11.03 27.20
C LEU A 7 -10.44 9.96 26.21
N GLU A 8 -10.93 8.83 26.69
CA GLU A 8 -11.49 7.73 25.90
C GLU A 8 -12.74 8.19 25.12
N LEU A 9 -13.55 9.06 25.73
CA LEU A 9 -14.71 9.65 25.06
C LEU A 9 -14.30 10.71 24.04
N VAL A 10 -13.24 11.49 24.30
CA VAL A 10 -12.67 12.40 23.30
C VAL A 10 -12.18 11.61 22.09
N ASP A 11 -11.44 10.53 22.32
CA ASP A 11 -10.98 9.61 21.28
C ASP A 11 -12.14 9.04 20.46
N LEU A 12 -13.19 8.56 21.14
CA LEU A 12 -14.37 8.02 20.49
C LEU A 12 -15.06 9.09 19.63
N ILE A 13 -15.28 10.29 20.17
CA ILE A 13 -15.90 11.40 19.43
C ILE A 13 -15.07 11.72 18.18
N LEU A 14 -13.75 11.89 18.33
CA LEU A 14 -12.88 12.27 17.22
C LEU A 14 -12.75 11.18 16.17
N SER A 15 -12.83 9.90 16.56
CA SER A 15 -12.75 8.75 15.63
C SER A 15 -13.89 8.70 14.61
N ASN A 16 -14.99 9.41 14.85
CA ASN A 16 -16.09 9.55 13.88
C ASN A 16 -15.69 10.40 12.66
N PHE A 17 -14.68 11.26 12.78
CA PHE A 17 -14.14 12.03 11.67
C PHE A 17 -13.14 11.17 10.87
N ARG A 18 -13.67 10.31 10.00
CA ARG A 18 -12.85 9.41 9.17
C ARG A 18 -12.12 10.20 8.08
N ILE A 19 -10.80 10.30 8.19
CA ILE A 19 -9.93 10.85 7.13
C ILE A 19 -9.60 9.77 6.08
N LEU A 20 -9.56 8.50 6.49
CA LEU A 20 -9.04 7.41 5.68
C LEU A 20 -10.15 6.75 4.85
N ALA A 21 -9.96 6.73 3.53
CA ALA A 21 -10.61 5.74 2.69
C ALA A 21 -9.94 4.37 2.95
N PRO A 22 -10.70 3.28 3.13
CA PRO A 22 -10.12 1.95 3.32
C PRO A 22 -9.25 1.58 2.11
N LEU A 23 -8.05 1.07 2.38
CA LEU A 23 -7.09 0.61 1.36
C LEU A 23 -7.65 -0.51 0.46
N ALA A 24 -8.75 -1.14 0.89
CA ALA A 24 -9.37 -2.29 0.25
C ALA A 24 -10.45 -1.97 -0.81
N SER A 25 -10.78 -0.70 -1.11
CA SER A 25 -11.78 -0.41 -2.15
C SER A 25 -11.13 -0.36 -3.53
N ILE A 26 -11.43 -1.37 -4.35
CA ILE A 26 -10.90 -1.56 -5.71
C ILE A 26 -11.38 -0.46 -6.69
N ASP A 27 -12.41 0.34 -6.35
CA ASP A 27 -13.05 1.23 -7.33
C ASP A 27 -13.46 2.61 -6.79
N THR A 28 -12.89 3.13 -5.69
CA THR A 28 -13.23 4.50 -5.28
C THR A 28 -12.02 5.41 -5.16
N VAL A 29 -11.92 6.33 -6.11
CA VAL A 29 -11.29 7.66 -5.97
C VAL A 29 -12.09 8.42 -4.90
N ASN A 30 -12.07 7.94 -3.66
CA ASN A 30 -12.60 8.69 -2.53
C ASN A 30 -11.43 9.52 -2.00
N PRO A 31 -11.34 10.82 -2.37
CA PRO A 31 -10.33 11.68 -1.78
C PRO A 31 -10.49 11.64 -0.26
N PRO A 32 -9.39 11.72 0.51
CA PRO A 32 -9.49 11.85 1.96
C PRO A 32 -10.46 12.99 2.28
N ASP A 33 -11.36 12.78 3.23
CA ASP A 33 -12.38 13.77 3.57
C ASP A 33 -11.70 15.02 4.11
N GLN A 34 -11.49 15.99 3.21
CA GLN A 34 -10.83 17.24 3.53
C GLN A 34 -11.60 18.03 4.60
N ALA A 35 -12.92 17.84 4.71
CA ALA A 35 -13.71 18.43 5.77
C ALA A 35 -13.38 17.79 7.11
N ALA A 36 -13.31 16.45 7.19
CA ALA A 36 -12.88 15.74 8.38
C ALA A 36 -11.46 16.14 8.83
N ALA A 37 -10.51 16.24 7.89
CA ALA A 37 -9.15 16.68 8.20
C ALA A 37 -9.12 18.13 8.73
N LYS A 38 -9.91 19.05 8.16
CA LYS A 38 -10.02 20.43 8.65
C LYS A 38 -10.63 20.47 10.07
N VAL A 39 -11.65 19.65 10.33
CA VAL A 39 -12.28 19.56 11.66
C VAL A 39 -11.27 19.04 12.68
N LEU A 40 -10.58 17.94 12.40
CA LEU A 40 -9.56 17.39 13.29
C LEU A 40 -8.40 18.36 13.51
N GLY A 41 -8.00 19.11 12.49
CA GLY A 41 -7.04 20.21 12.62
C GLY A 41 -7.49 21.29 13.60
N ARG A 42 -8.78 21.66 13.58
CA ARG A 42 -9.37 22.59 14.56
C ARG A 42 -9.45 21.97 15.95
N CYS A 43 -9.84 20.70 16.06
CA CYS A 43 -9.86 19.95 17.33
C CYS A 43 -8.49 19.94 18.00
N ALA A 44 -7.41 19.82 17.22
CA ALA A 44 -6.04 19.90 17.71
C ALA A 44 -5.64 21.30 18.25
N LEU A 45 -6.49 22.32 18.09
CA LEU A 45 -6.28 23.68 18.60
C LEU A 45 -7.21 24.03 19.78
N VAL A 46 -8.18 23.18 20.13
CA VAL A 46 -9.17 23.46 21.18
C VAL A 46 -8.53 23.48 22.56
N CYS A 47 -7.88 22.39 22.97
CA CYS A 47 -7.22 22.29 24.26
C CYS A 47 -6.16 21.18 24.26
N ARG A 48 -5.26 21.18 25.25
CA ARG A 48 -4.14 20.22 25.35
C ARG A 48 -4.59 18.76 25.35
N ALA A 49 -5.73 18.44 25.95
CA ALA A 49 -6.28 17.08 25.99
C ALA A 49 -6.69 16.57 24.60
N TRP A 50 -7.11 17.46 23.69
CA TRP A 50 -7.56 17.09 22.35
C TRP A 50 -6.42 17.04 21.33
N VAL A 51 -5.21 17.54 21.68
CA VAL A 51 -4.07 17.57 20.76
C VAL A 51 -3.59 16.17 20.38
N PRO A 52 -3.22 15.27 21.32
CA PRO A 52 -2.75 13.93 20.96
C PRO A 52 -3.76 13.11 20.12
N PRO A 53 -5.05 13.01 20.48
CA PRO A 53 -5.98 12.16 19.75
C PRO A 53 -6.32 12.71 18.36
N SER A 54 -6.45 14.02 18.22
CA SER A 54 -6.63 14.67 16.92
C SER A 54 -5.42 14.45 16.00
N ARG A 55 -4.19 14.63 16.53
CA ARG A 55 -2.96 14.40 15.77
C ARG A 55 -2.79 12.95 15.38
N ARG A 56 -3.14 12.01 16.26
CA ARG A 56 -3.13 10.58 15.96
C ARG A 56 -3.96 10.29 14.71
N LEU A 57 -5.18 10.81 14.64
CA LEU A 57 -6.07 10.60 13.49
C LEU A 57 -5.60 11.35 12.23
N LEU A 58 -5.11 12.58 12.37
CA LEU A 58 -4.61 13.40 11.25
C LEU A 58 -3.40 12.80 10.56
N PHE A 59 -2.47 12.24 11.34
CA PHE A 59 -1.14 11.85 10.86
C PHE A 59 -0.93 10.33 10.88
N HIS A 60 -1.99 9.54 11.10
CA HIS A 60 -1.94 8.08 11.07
C HIS A 60 -1.39 7.56 9.72
N ARG A 61 -1.82 8.17 8.62
CA ARG A 61 -1.38 7.85 7.26
C ARG A 61 -0.64 9.03 6.65
N LEU A 62 0.57 8.76 6.19
CA LEU A 62 1.40 9.72 5.48
C LEU A 62 1.40 9.36 3.99
N THR A 63 0.71 10.17 3.18
CA THR A 63 0.76 10.05 1.73
C THR A 63 1.72 11.09 1.18
N ILE A 64 2.76 10.62 0.51
CA ILE A 64 3.76 11.43 -0.17
C ILE A 64 3.62 11.19 -1.65
N THR A 65 3.34 12.26 -2.37
CA THR A 65 3.36 12.29 -3.83
C THR A 65 4.62 12.97 -4.36
N ARG A 66 4.92 12.78 -5.65
CA ARG A 66 5.98 13.54 -6.34
C ARG A 66 5.92 15.06 -6.08
N THR A 67 4.72 15.65 -6.13
CA THR A 67 4.53 17.10 -5.96
C THR A 67 4.74 17.58 -4.52
N THR A 68 4.53 16.71 -3.53
CA THR A 68 4.63 17.05 -2.10
C THR A 68 5.96 16.64 -1.48
N ALA A 69 6.69 15.71 -2.10
CA ALA A 69 7.89 15.11 -1.53
C ALA A 69 8.99 16.13 -1.19
N HIS A 70 9.16 17.20 -1.99
CA HIS A 70 10.16 18.23 -1.72
C HIS A 70 9.79 19.04 -0.47
N ALA A 71 8.54 19.49 -0.38
CA ALA A 71 8.03 20.21 0.78
C ALA A 71 8.13 19.35 2.05
N PHE A 72 7.85 18.05 1.94
CA PHE A 72 7.98 17.12 3.05
C PHE A 72 9.44 16.90 3.47
N ALA A 73 10.38 16.79 2.51
CA ALA A 73 11.82 16.71 2.79
C ALA A 73 12.33 17.91 3.59
N CYS A 74 11.80 19.11 3.32
CA CYS A 74 12.14 20.34 4.03
C CYS A 74 11.65 20.36 5.49
N LEU A 75 10.75 19.48 5.90
CA LEU A 75 10.33 19.36 7.30
C LEU A 75 11.42 18.77 8.18
N PHE A 76 12.31 17.96 7.60
CA PHE A 76 13.39 17.32 8.33
C PHE A 76 14.65 18.20 8.34
N PRO A 77 15.32 18.31 9.49
CA PRO A 77 16.58 19.05 9.57
C PRO A 77 17.60 18.44 8.60
N SER A 78 18.21 19.28 7.76
CA SER A 78 19.39 18.83 7.01
C SER A 78 20.61 18.94 7.91
N ALA A 79 21.52 17.96 7.83
CA ALA A 79 22.81 18.01 8.52
C ALA A 79 23.64 19.28 8.22
N ARG A 80 23.26 20.06 7.19
CA ARG A 80 23.91 21.32 6.79
C ARG A 80 23.19 22.59 7.29
N SER A 81 21.97 22.51 7.82
CA SER A 81 21.21 23.69 8.26
C SER A 81 21.46 23.99 9.74
N ARG A 82 22.13 25.12 10.02
CA ARG A 82 22.29 25.68 11.37
C ARG A 82 21.04 26.42 11.89
N LYS A 83 19.96 26.49 11.10
CA LYS A 83 18.72 27.18 11.49
C LYS A 83 17.81 26.23 12.26
N SER A 84 17.38 26.68 13.45
CA SER A 84 16.33 26.14 14.33
C SER A 84 15.61 24.90 13.79
N VAL A 85 15.88 23.75 14.39
CA VAL A 85 15.21 22.47 14.12
C VAL A 85 13.73 22.61 14.47
N ALA A 86 12.86 22.65 13.45
CA ALA A 86 11.44 22.41 13.67
C ALA A 86 11.31 20.94 14.09
N VAL A 87 11.01 20.67 15.37
CA VAL A 87 10.78 19.30 15.84
C VAL A 87 9.52 18.78 15.14
N VAL A 88 9.69 17.75 14.31
CA VAL A 88 8.58 17.13 13.58
C VAL A 88 7.76 16.27 14.56
N THR A 89 6.77 16.90 15.20
CA THR A 89 5.99 16.28 16.29
C THR A 89 4.94 15.26 15.84
N PHE A 90 4.73 15.08 14.53
CA PHE A 90 3.71 14.15 14.04
C PHE A 90 4.22 12.72 13.78
N LEU A 91 5.54 12.52 13.65
CA LEU A 91 6.13 11.22 13.28
C LEU A 91 5.73 10.05 14.21
N PRO A 92 5.63 10.23 15.55
CA PRO A 92 5.21 9.15 16.45
C PRO A 92 3.80 8.62 16.21
N PHE A 93 2.97 9.35 15.45
CA PHE A 93 1.60 8.97 15.13
C PHE A 93 1.45 8.23 13.80
N VAL A 94 2.49 8.24 12.95
CA VAL A 94 2.44 7.59 11.64
C VAL A 94 2.44 6.08 11.81
N ARG A 95 1.54 5.40 11.11
CA ARG A 95 1.38 3.94 11.05
C ARG A 95 1.35 3.40 9.64
N GLU A 96 0.97 4.26 8.67
CA GLU A 96 0.84 3.91 7.27
C GLU A 96 1.64 4.89 6.42
N ILE A 97 2.41 4.38 5.47
CA ILE A 97 3.16 5.18 4.49
C ILE A 97 2.63 4.84 3.11
N VAL A 98 2.29 5.87 2.34
CA VAL A 98 1.92 5.74 0.93
C VAL A 98 2.82 6.63 0.11
N LEU A 99 3.60 6.04 -0.79
CA LEU A 99 4.41 6.75 -1.75
C LEU A 99 3.71 6.60 -3.10
N ASP A 100 3.30 7.72 -3.69
CA ASP A 100 2.44 7.71 -4.89
C ASP A 100 2.97 8.63 -6.01
N GLY A 101 3.19 8.04 -7.17
CA GLY A 101 3.50 8.74 -8.42
C GLY A 101 4.61 8.05 -9.21
N PRO A 102 4.89 8.51 -10.44
CA PRO A 102 6.04 8.09 -11.23
C PRO A 102 7.32 8.63 -10.59
N ILE A 103 7.75 7.95 -9.53
CA ILE A 103 8.85 8.38 -8.65
C ILE A 103 10.20 7.96 -9.23
N ALA A 104 10.20 6.94 -10.08
CA ALA A 104 11.41 6.26 -10.54
C ALA A 104 12.33 7.06 -11.46
N GLU A 105 11.80 8.08 -12.13
CA GLU A 105 12.62 8.94 -12.97
C GLU A 105 13.39 9.99 -12.15
N ASP A 106 13.04 10.16 -10.87
CA ASP A 106 13.51 11.29 -10.07
C ASP A 106 14.49 10.87 -8.98
N ARG A 107 15.79 10.96 -9.32
CA ARG A 107 16.91 10.51 -8.46
C ARG A 107 16.88 11.07 -7.04
N TRP A 108 16.40 12.31 -6.85
CA TRP A 108 16.35 12.94 -5.52
C TRP A 108 15.34 12.25 -4.59
N LEU A 109 14.29 11.65 -5.13
CA LEU A 109 13.24 11.00 -4.36
C LEU A 109 13.72 9.66 -3.78
N HIS A 110 14.53 8.93 -4.54
CA HIS A 110 15.17 7.70 -4.07
C HIS A 110 16.34 7.97 -3.13
N THR A 111 17.26 8.87 -3.49
CA THR A 111 18.54 9.04 -2.78
C THR A 111 18.46 9.97 -1.58
N VAL A 112 17.61 11.00 -1.62
CA VAL A 112 17.57 12.04 -0.58
C VAL A 112 16.32 11.93 0.26
N PHE A 113 15.17 11.65 -0.36
CA PHE A 113 13.91 11.64 0.35
C PHE A 113 13.69 10.35 1.15
N LEU A 114 13.80 9.17 0.53
CA LEU A 114 13.62 7.89 1.24
C LEU A 114 14.62 7.71 2.38
N ALA A 115 15.90 8.03 2.14
CA ALA A 115 16.94 7.94 3.17
C ALA A 115 16.63 8.82 4.39
N LYS A 116 16.24 10.09 4.17
CA LYS A 116 15.84 11.00 5.25
C LYS A 116 14.55 10.58 5.94
N LEU A 117 13.59 10.07 5.16
CA LEU A 117 12.32 9.60 5.68
C LEU A 117 12.57 8.47 6.68
N ILE A 118 13.41 7.50 6.31
CA ILE A 118 13.79 6.36 7.15
C ILE A 118 14.56 6.81 8.39
N GLU A 119 15.51 7.74 8.26
CA GLU A 119 16.31 8.25 9.38
C GLU A 119 15.44 8.86 10.50
N HIS A 120 14.32 9.48 10.14
CA HIS A 120 13.48 10.20 11.08
C HIS A 120 12.19 9.48 11.46
N LEU A 121 11.72 8.53 10.65
CA LEU A 121 10.50 7.80 10.96
C LEU A 121 10.74 6.77 12.07
N PRO A 122 9.83 6.65 13.05
CA PRO A 122 9.80 5.53 13.97
C PRO A 122 9.32 4.28 13.22
N THR A 123 10.22 3.64 12.48
CA THR A 123 9.89 2.57 11.54
C THR A 123 9.29 1.34 12.21
N SER A 124 9.55 1.13 13.50
CA SER A 124 8.91 0.13 14.34
C SER A 124 7.40 0.35 14.55
N LEU A 125 6.86 1.54 14.24
CA LEU A 125 5.42 1.80 14.33
C LEU A 125 4.70 1.61 13.00
N ILE A 126 5.43 1.43 11.90
CA ILE A 126 4.87 1.33 10.57
C ILE A 126 4.34 -0.08 10.34
N SER A 127 3.05 -0.16 10.07
CA SER A 127 2.31 -1.41 9.83
C SER A 127 1.90 -1.58 8.36
N THR A 128 1.76 -0.47 7.63
CA THR A 128 1.33 -0.47 6.24
C THR A 128 2.30 0.30 5.38
N LEU A 129 2.71 -0.31 4.28
CA LEU A 129 3.53 0.31 3.24
C LEU A 129 2.82 0.17 1.89
N SER A 130 2.57 1.28 1.21
CA SER A 130 2.02 1.32 -0.15
C SER A 130 2.97 2.07 -1.05
N LEU A 131 3.43 1.40 -2.10
CA LEU A 131 4.39 1.89 -3.08
C LEU A 131 3.71 1.90 -4.44
N ARG A 132 3.30 3.08 -4.92
CA ARG A 132 2.51 3.27 -6.13
C ARG A 132 3.25 4.13 -7.15
N GLY A 133 3.27 3.69 -8.40
CA GLY A 133 3.97 4.33 -9.52
C GLY A 133 5.50 4.20 -9.48
N LEU A 134 6.05 3.34 -8.62
CA LEU A 134 7.50 3.11 -8.54
C LEU A 134 7.99 2.22 -9.68
N SER A 135 9.27 2.34 -10.06
CA SER A 135 9.95 1.39 -10.92
C SER A 135 11.32 1.00 -10.41
N THR A 136 11.68 -0.25 -10.61
CA THR A 136 13.02 -0.83 -10.44
C THR A 136 13.92 -0.38 -11.61
N PRO A 137 15.26 -0.26 -11.47
CA PRO A 137 16.11 -0.89 -10.46
C PRO A 137 16.35 -0.04 -9.20
N TRP A 138 16.23 -0.68 -8.04
CA TRP A 138 16.71 -0.14 -6.76
C TRP A 138 18.22 -0.28 -6.59
N ASP A 139 18.87 -1.10 -7.43
CA ASP A 139 20.30 -1.40 -7.33
C ASP A 139 21.21 -0.31 -7.96
N GLU A 140 20.71 0.50 -8.90
CA GLU A 140 21.51 1.58 -9.50
C GLU A 140 21.71 2.76 -8.55
N TYR A 141 20.88 2.85 -7.52
CA TYR A 141 20.95 3.88 -6.50
C TYR A 141 21.31 3.17 -5.19
N ALA A 142 22.53 3.37 -4.69
CA ALA A 142 23.08 2.75 -3.46
C ALA A 142 22.22 2.87 -2.18
N CYS A 143 21.02 3.43 -2.27
CA CYS A 143 19.94 3.39 -1.30
C CYS A 143 18.94 2.31 -1.74
N GLY A 144 19.28 1.03 -1.53
CA GLY A 144 18.30 -0.05 -1.61
C GLY A 144 17.07 0.29 -0.76
N LEU A 145 15.91 -0.30 -1.09
CA LEU A 145 14.72 -0.22 -0.24
C LEU A 145 15.13 -0.47 1.23
N PRO A 146 14.52 0.23 2.20
CA PRO A 146 14.87 0.11 3.62
C PRO A 146 15.12 -1.34 3.96
N SER A 147 16.34 -1.64 4.42
CA SER A 147 16.76 -3.01 4.66
C SER A 147 15.75 -3.70 5.57
N ARG A 148 15.71 -5.04 5.49
CA ARG A 148 14.90 -5.95 6.30
C ARG A 148 14.78 -5.55 7.78
N ASP A 149 15.80 -4.88 8.31
CA ASP A 149 15.93 -4.47 9.71
C ASP A 149 15.16 -3.20 10.07
N VAL A 150 14.67 -2.44 9.08
CA VAL A 150 14.09 -1.12 9.30
C VAL A 150 12.57 -1.18 9.40
N LEU A 151 11.90 -1.85 8.46
CA LEU A 151 10.43 -1.92 8.38
C LEU A 151 9.87 -3.27 8.91
N VAL A 152 10.36 -3.68 10.08
CA VAL A 152 10.10 -5.03 10.66
C VAL A 152 8.64 -5.32 10.98
N ASN A 153 7.80 -4.28 11.19
CA ASN A 153 6.42 -4.41 11.65
C ASN A 153 5.36 -4.26 10.55
N VAL A 154 5.79 -4.23 9.29
CA VAL A 154 4.86 -4.16 8.16
C VAL A 154 4.06 -5.46 8.06
N THR A 155 2.75 -5.32 8.18
CA THR A 155 1.73 -6.37 8.05
C THR A 155 0.93 -6.23 6.75
N HIS A 156 0.90 -5.02 6.17
CA HIS A 156 0.22 -4.73 4.91
C HIS A 156 1.18 -4.11 3.90
N LEU A 157 1.33 -4.74 2.74
CA LEU A 157 2.18 -4.27 1.64
C LEU A 157 1.37 -4.14 0.35
N GLU A 158 1.45 -2.97 -0.27
CA GLU A 158 0.90 -2.72 -1.61
C GLU A 158 2.01 -2.27 -2.55
N LEU A 159 2.16 -2.99 -3.67
CA LEU A 159 3.16 -2.72 -4.71
C LEU A 159 2.44 -2.49 -6.04
N CYS A 160 2.35 -1.24 -6.49
CA CYS A 160 1.75 -0.86 -7.76
C CYS A 160 2.77 -0.13 -8.63
N GLY A 161 3.20 -0.70 -9.75
CA GLY A 161 4.25 -0.08 -10.57
C GLY A 161 4.98 -1.01 -11.53
N LYS A 162 6.13 -0.57 -12.03
CA LYS A 162 6.97 -1.37 -12.94
C LYS A 162 8.07 -2.05 -12.14
N TRP A 163 7.83 -3.29 -11.74
CA TRP A 163 8.75 -4.03 -10.88
C TRP A 163 9.52 -5.11 -11.64
N LYS A 164 10.79 -5.33 -11.30
CA LYS A 164 11.54 -6.53 -11.68
C LYS A 164 11.16 -7.69 -10.77
N LEU A 165 10.98 -8.87 -11.36
CA LEU A 165 10.49 -10.04 -10.64
C LEU A 165 11.38 -10.41 -9.43
N ALA A 166 12.69 -10.49 -9.66
CA ALA A 166 13.62 -10.95 -8.63
C ALA A 166 13.66 -10.00 -7.42
N GLU A 167 13.77 -8.70 -7.69
CA GLU A 167 13.73 -7.65 -6.67
C GLU A 167 12.40 -7.65 -5.90
N THR A 168 11.28 -7.87 -6.61
CA THR A 168 9.94 -7.90 -5.99
C THR A 168 9.80 -9.05 -5.00
N ILE A 169 10.21 -10.25 -5.39
CA ILE A 169 10.14 -11.45 -4.52
C ILE A 169 11.07 -11.28 -3.32
N GLY A 170 12.31 -10.84 -3.54
CA GLY A 170 13.25 -10.57 -2.45
C GLY A 170 12.70 -9.53 -1.46
N PHE A 171 12.07 -8.49 -1.98
CA PHE A 171 11.45 -7.45 -1.15
C PHE A 171 10.25 -7.98 -0.36
N ILE A 172 9.30 -8.69 -0.99
CA ILE A 172 8.15 -9.29 -0.31
C ILE A 172 8.62 -10.27 0.78
N ALA A 173 9.56 -11.15 0.46
CA ALA A 173 10.08 -12.16 1.38
C ALA A 173 10.82 -11.55 2.59
N SER A 174 11.24 -10.29 2.52
CA SER A 174 11.91 -9.62 3.63
C SER A 174 10.98 -9.29 4.82
N PHE A 175 9.66 -9.24 4.60
CA PHE A 175 8.68 -8.88 5.62
C PHE A 175 8.16 -10.10 6.39
N SER A 176 8.76 -10.39 7.55
CA SER A 176 8.40 -11.59 8.34
C SER A 176 6.99 -11.55 8.97
N LEU A 177 6.42 -10.35 9.15
CA LEU A 177 5.08 -10.15 9.73
C LEU A 177 4.02 -9.85 8.67
N LEU A 178 4.33 -10.01 7.38
CA LEU A 178 3.40 -9.66 6.31
C LEU A 178 2.16 -10.56 6.31
N GLU A 179 0.99 -9.96 6.54
CA GLU A 179 -0.31 -10.65 6.54
C GLU A 179 -1.12 -10.40 5.27
N ASP A 180 -0.92 -9.24 4.62
CA ASP A 180 -1.70 -8.77 3.49
C ASP A 180 -0.81 -8.20 2.39
N LEU A 181 -0.90 -8.80 1.21
CA LEU A 181 -0.12 -8.43 0.04
C LEU A 181 -1.05 -8.02 -1.09
N THR A 182 -0.82 -6.84 -1.67
CA THR A 182 -1.43 -6.40 -2.91
C THR A 182 -0.35 -6.10 -3.94
N VAL A 183 -0.45 -6.68 -5.13
CA VAL A 183 0.50 -6.45 -6.22
C VAL A 183 -0.21 -6.08 -7.50
N GLU A 184 0.33 -5.06 -8.16
CA GLU A 184 -0.04 -4.60 -9.48
C GLU A 184 1.24 -4.29 -10.27
N SER A 185 1.50 -5.03 -11.35
CA SER A 185 2.70 -4.84 -12.17
C SER A 185 2.36 -4.31 -13.56
N THR A 186 2.74 -3.06 -13.83
CA THR A 186 2.61 -2.42 -15.15
C THR A 186 3.84 -2.65 -16.03
N GLY A 187 4.88 -3.34 -15.53
CA GLY A 187 6.10 -3.71 -16.26
C GLY A 187 6.04 -5.12 -16.84
N THR A 188 6.98 -5.48 -17.72
CA THR A 188 7.24 -6.87 -18.06
C THR A 188 8.02 -7.49 -16.91
N LEU A 189 7.44 -8.45 -16.20
CA LEU A 189 8.20 -9.22 -15.21
C LEU A 189 9.18 -10.13 -15.98
N ASP A 190 10.48 -9.98 -15.70
CA ASP A 190 11.53 -10.78 -16.31
C ASP A 190 11.33 -12.29 -16.04
N ALA A 191 11.99 -13.13 -16.84
CA ALA A 191 11.96 -14.58 -16.68
C ALA A 191 12.43 -14.99 -15.27
N PHE A 192 11.83 -16.07 -14.74
CA PHE A 192 12.14 -16.61 -13.43
C PHE A 192 13.63 -16.99 -13.34
N SER A 193 14.36 -16.41 -12.38
CA SER A 193 15.75 -16.77 -12.07
C SER A 193 15.79 -17.92 -11.05
N PRO A 194 16.69 -18.90 -11.17
CA PRO A 194 16.85 -19.99 -10.20
C PRO A 194 17.21 -19.51 -8.79
N GLU A 195 17.74 -18.29 -8.63
CA GLU A 195 18.01 -17.71 -7.31
C GLU A 195 16.72 -17.48 -6.49
N LEU A 196 15.59 -17.29 -7.18
CA LEU A 196 14.27 -17.11 -6.57
C LEU A 196 13.70 -18.40 -5.99
N ASP A 197 14.24 -19.56 -6.37
CA ASP A 197 13.86 -20.85 -5.81
C ASP A 197 14.33 -21.02 -4.35
N SER A 198 15.15 -20.12 -3.82
CA SER A 198 15.58 -20.20 -2.42
C SER A 198 14.70 -19.42 -1.45
N LEU A 199 13.89 -18.47 -1.93
CA LEU A 199 13.18 -17.51 -1.09
C LEU A 199 11.73 -17.97 -0.85
N PRO A 200 11.35 -18.33 0.39
CA PRO A 200 9.95 -18.64 0.70
C PRO A 200 9.11 -17.36 0.82
N PRO A 201 7.81 -17.41 0.48
CA PRO A 201 6.88 -16.35 0.83
C PRO A 201 6.75 -16.22 2.36
N PRO A 202 6.37 -15.04 2.89
CA PRO A 202 6.15 -14.86 4.31
C PRO A 202 5.17 -15.88 4.89
N SER A 203 5.56 -16.55 5.98
CA SER A 203 4.76 -17.60 6.62
C SER A 203 3.50 -17.07 7.32
N THR A 204 3.44 -15.76 7.56
CA THR A 204 2.32 -15.03 8.17
C THR A 204 1.30 -14.54 7.14
N LEU A 205 1.55 -14.75 5.85
CA LEU A 205 0.70 -14.23 4.77
C LEU A 205 -0.68 -14.90 4.78
N ARG A 206 -1.72 -14.09 5.00
CA ARG A 206 -3.13 -14.53 5.04
C ARG A 206 -3.92 -14.08 3.83
N ARG A 207 -3.56 -12.95 3.22
CA ARG A 207 -4.33 -12.34 2.13
C ARG A 207 -3.40 -11.94 1.00
N ALA A 208 -3.78 -12.30 -0.22
CA ALA A 208 -3.05 -11.91 -1.42
C ALA A 208 -4.01 -11.40 -2.50
N THR A 209 -3.70 -10.24 -3.06
CA THR A 209 -4.45 -9.60 -4.15
C THR A 209 -3.52 -9.33 -5.33
N PHE A 210 -3.89 -9.83 -6.50
CA PHE A 210 -3.14 -9.64 -7.75
C PHE A 210 -3.98 -8.85 -8.74
N ARG A 211 -3.60 -7.61 -9.04
CA ARG A 211 -4.45 -6.67 -9.78
C ARG A 211 -4.30 -6.69 -11.30
N GLN A 212 -3.41 -7.52 -11.86
CA GLN A 212 -3.20 -7.65 -13.31
C GLN A 212 -2.65 -9.05 -13.66
N HIS A 213 -2.89 -9.53 -14.88
CA HIS A 213 -2.34 -10.83 -15.35
C HIS A 213 -0.80 -10.89 -15.31
N ARG A 214 -0.13 -9.73 -15.41
CA ARG A 214 1.34 -9.64 -15.36
C ARG A 214 1.91 -10.07 -14.01
N CYS A 215 1.08 -10.18 -12.97
CA CYS A 215 1.49 -10.68 -11.66
C CYS A 215 1.63 -12.22 -11.60
N ARG A 216 1.37 -12.96 -12.69
CA ARG A 216 1.43 -14.44 -12.72
C ARG A 216 2.72 -15.03 -12.16
N PRO A 217 3.92 -14.53 -12.51
CA PRO A 217 5.16 -15.06 -11.94
C PRO A 217 5.23 -15.00 -10.41
N ILE A 218 4.68 -13.94 -9.80
CA ILE A 218 4.63 -13.78 -8.33
C ILE A 218 3.61 -14.76 -7.74
N PHE A 219 2.45 -14.90 -8.38
CA PHE A 219 1.47 -15.90 -7.98
C PHE A 219 2.04 -17.34 -8.05
N ASN A 220 2.72 -17.69 -9.15
CA ASN A 220 3.36 -18.99 -9.34
C ASN A 220 4.42 -19.28 -8.27
N TRP A 221 5.24 -18.28 -7.93
CA TRP A 221 6.20 -18.37 -6.82
C TRP A 221 5.51 -18.71 -5.49
N MET A 222 4.40 -18.04 -5.16
CA MET A 222 3.62 -18.38 -3.96
C MET A 222 3.01 -19.78 -4.05
N GLN A 223 2.47 -20.17 -5.22
CA GLN A 223 1.83 -21.47 -5.44
C GLN A 223 2.81 -22.63 -5.24
N GLN A 224 4.03 -22.50 -5.74
CA GLN A 224 5.08 -23.52 -5.59
C GLN A 224 5.46 -23.74 -4.11
N ARG A 225 5.40 -22.69 -3.30
CA ARG A 225 5.88 -22.71 -1.91
C ARG A 225 4.77 -22.93 -0.88
N ARG A 226 3.51 -22.75 -1.27
CA ARG A 226 2.32 -23.02 -0.47
C ARG A 226 2.41 -22.44 0.96
N PRO A 227 2.39 -21.11 1.12
CA PRO A 227 2.34 -20.50 2.46
C PRO A 227 1.17 -21.10 3.24
N SER A 228 1.44 -21.56 4.46
CA SER A 228 0.43 -22.14 5.32
C SER A 228 -0.50 -21.05 5.84
N GLY A 229 -1.81 -21.23 5.70
CA GLY A 229 -2.80 -20.34 6.32
C GLY A 229 -3.25 -19.16 5.46
N LEU A 230 -3.14 -19.27 4.13
CA LEU A 230 -3.77 -18.30 3.23
C LEU A 230 -5.30 -18.35 3.39
N GLU A 231 -5.90 -17.25 3.83
CA GLU A 231 -7.33 -17.11 4.09
C GLU A 231 -8.08 -16.39 2.94
N ALA A 232 -7.42 -15.51 2.19
CA ALA A 232 -8.03 -14.83 1.06
C ALA A 232 -7.11 -14.72 -0.15
N LEU A 233 -7.68 -14.94 -1.34
CA LEU A 233 -6.98 -14.81 -2.61
C LEU A 233 -7.87 -14.09 -3.62
N HIS A 234 -7.45 -12.90 -4.06
CA HIS A 234 -8.20 -12.05 -4.97
C HIS A 234 -7.42 -11.77 -6.25
N PHE A 235 -8.10 -11.84 -7.39
CA PHE A 235 -7.54 -11.50 -8.70
C PHE A 235 -8.39 -10.47 -9.42
N THR A 236 -7.73 -9.49 -10.02
CA THR A 236 -8.31 -8.60 -11.03
C THR A 236 -7.64 -8.87 -12.37
N LEU A 237 -8.40 -9.34 -13.34
CA LEU A 237 -7.90 -9.84 -14.62
C LEU A 237 -8.52 -9.04 -15.77
N PRO A 238 -7.73 -8.68 -16.80
CA PRO A 238 -8.17 -7.70 -17.79
C PRO A 238 -9.08 -8.26 -18.90
N ASP A 239 -9.04 -9.57 -19.15
CA ASP A 239 -9.82 -10.24 -20.21
C ASP A 239 -10.05 -11.71 -19.81
N GLN A 240 -11.19 -12.28 -20.20
CA GLN A 240 -11.61 -13.65 -19.94
C GLN A 240 -10.66 -14.68 -20.57
N ARG A 241 -10.12 -14.43 -21.78
CA ARG A 241 -9.17 -15.35 -22.44
C ARG A 241 -7.84 -15.45 -21.71
N ILE A 242 -7.41 -14.35 -21.09
CA ILE A 242 -6.21 -14.29 -20.24
C ILE A 242 -6.52 -14.84 -18.85
N ALA A 243 -7.77 -14.68 -18.38
CA ALA A 243 -8.19 -15.12 -17.07
C ALA A 243 -8.32 -16.64 -16.95
N GLU A 244 -8.74 -17.33 -18.00
CA GLU A 244 -9.03 -18.78 -17.93
C GLU A 244 -7.84 -19.63 -17.44
N PRO A 245 -6.61 -19.51 -17.98
CA PRO A 245 -5.45 -20.23 -17.43
C PRO A 245 -5.14 -19.85 -15.97
N PHE A 246 -5.37 -18.58 -15.62
CA PHE A 246 -5.14 -18.06 -14.27
C PHE A 246 -6.11 -18.64 -13.26
N ILE A 247 -7.38 -18.74 -13.65
CA ILE A 247 -8.45 -19.27 -12.82
C ILE A 247 -8.20 -20.76 -12.58
N VAL A 248 -7.80 -21.51 -13.60
CA VAL A 248 -7.47 -22.95 -13.44
C VAL A 248 -6.32 -23.13 -12.45
N ASP A 249 -5.18 -22.45 -12.66
CA ASP A 249 -4.02 -22.53 -11.74
C ASP A 249 -4.39 -22.11 -10.31
N ALA A 250 -5.21 -21.06 -10.17
CA ALA A 250 -5.69 -20.57 -8.88
C ALA A 250 -6.60 -21.59 -8.18
N LEU A 251 -7.51 -22.23 -8.91
CA LEU A 251 -8.40 -23.24 -8.37
C LEU A 251 -7.63 -24.50 -7.94
N GLU A 252 -6.64 -24.94 -8.72
CA GLU A 252 -5.77 -26.06 -8.35
C GLU A 252 -4.97 -25.75 -7.08
N TYR A 253 -4.43 -24.54 -6.98
CA TYR A 253 -3.73 -24.08 -5.79
C TYR A 253 -4.64 -24.05 -4.57
N ILE A 254 -5.85 -23.51 -4.70
CA ILE A 254 -6.85 -23.46 -3.61
C ILE A 254 -7.25 -24.86 -3.17
N ALA A 255 -7.51 -25.76 -4.13
CA ALA A 255 -7.82 -27.16 -3.84
C ALA A 255 -6.68 -27.83 -3.05
N ALA A 256 -5.42 -27.50 -3.34
CA ALA A 256 -4.26 -28.01 -2.64
C ALA A 256 -4.02 -27.39 -1.24
N GLN A 257 -4.54 -26.18 -0.98
CA GLN A 257 -4.43 -25.49 0.33
C GLN A 257 -5.45 -25.97 1.37
N GLY A 258 -6.52 -26.63 0.92
CA GLY A 258 -7.57 -27.16 1.80
C GLY A 258 -8.55 -26.09 2.30
N PRO A 259 -9.36 -26.38 3.34
CA PRO A 259 -10.49 -25.56 3.77
C PRO A 259 -10.12 -24.27 4.53
N SER A 260 -8.86 -23.83 4.46
CA SER A 260 -8.35 -22.63 5.12
C SER A 260 -8.80 -21.33 4.43
N LEU A 261 -9.17 -21.42 3.16
CA LEU A 261 -9.61 -20.26 2.36
C LEU A 261 -11.01 -19.81 2.79
N LYS A 262 -11.11 -18.59 3.31
CA LYS A 262 -12.36 -17.92 3.68
C LYS A 262 -12.92 -17.06 2.56
N SER A 263 -12.09 -16.59 1.64
CA SER A 263 -12.50 -15.68 0.57
C SER A 263 -11.74 -15.93 -0.73
N LEU A 264 -12.48 -16.15 -1.81
CA LEU A 264 -11.98 -16.12 -3.18
C LEU A 264 -12.66 -14.97 -3.93
N GLY A 265 -11.86 -14.11 -4.55
CA GLY A 265 -12.33 -12.97 -5.33
C GLY A 265 -11.79 -13.05 -6.74
N LEU A 266 -12.68 -13.05 -7.73
CA LEU A 266 -12.32 -13.01 -9.15
C LEU A 266 -13.07 -11.86 -9.81
N LEU A 267 -12.34 -10.84 -10.23
CA LEU A 267 -12.86 -9.72 -11.00
C LEU A 267 -12.28 -9.79 -12.41
N VAL A 268 -13.09 -10.19 -13.38
CA VAL A 268 -12.72 -10.16 -14.81
C VAL A 268 -13.29 -8.88 -15.41
N LEU A 269 -12.41 -7.98 -15.83
CA LEU A 269 -12.77 -6.79 -16.59
C LEU A 269 -13.03 -7.26 -18.04
N GLY A 270 -14.13 -6.82 -18.65
CA GLY A 270 -14.39 -7.10 -20.07
C GLY A 270 -13.51 -6.24 -20.98
N GLU A 271 -13.24 -6.70 -22.21
CA GLU A 271 -12.38 -6.02 -23.21
C GLU A 271 -12.73 -4.53 -23.40
N ASP A 272 -14.00 -4.13 -23.25
CA ASP A 272 -14.48 -2.75 -23.40
C ASP A 272 -14.10 -1.80 -22.24
N ARG A 273 -13.59 -2.31 -21.11
CA ARG A 273 -13.20 -1.49 -19.94
C ARG A 273 -11.70 -1.23 -19.82
N LEU A 274 -10.87 -1.97 -20.54
CA LEU A 274 -9.41 -1.80 -20.48
C LEU A 274 -8.91 -0.51 -21.15
N TRP A 275 -9.64 -0.02 -22.15
CA TRP A 275 -9.30 1.22 -22.84
C TRP A 275 -9.78 2.49 -22.10
N ASN A 276 -10.62 2.32 -21.07
CA ASN A 276 -11.26 3.41 -20.33
C ASN A 276 -10.88 3.47 -18.84
N LEU A 277 -9.89 2.69 -18.39
CA LEU A 277 -9.27 2.94 -17.09
C LEU A 277 -8.23 4.06 -17.27
N PRO A 278 -8.47 5.27 -16.75
CA PRO A 278 -7.53 6.35 -16.90
C PRO A 278 -6.26 6.03 -16.09
N CYS A 279 -5.19 5.65 -16.78
CA CYS A 279 -3.85 6.11 -16.41
C CYS A 279 -3.83 7.61 -16.67
N SER A 280 -4.41 8.42 -15.79
CA SER A 280 -4.44 9.87 -16.02
C SER A 280 -3.06 10.46 -15.77
N ASP A 281 -2.33 10.67 -16.86
CA ASP A 281 -1.95 12.05 -17.15
C ASP A 281 -3.22 12.80 -17.55
N SER A 282 -3.57 13.79 -16.72
CA SER A 282 -4.42 14.97 -16.98
C SER A 282 -5.53 14.91 -18.05
N ASP A 283 -6.74 15.23 -17.56
CA ASP A 283 -7.92 15.75 -18.26
C ASP A 283 -8.74 14.78 -19.13
N TYR A 284 -10.00 14.50 -18.73
CA TYR A 284 -11.21 14.91 -19.46
C TYR A 284 -12.50 14.52 -18.71
N ARG A 285 -13.53 15.36 -18.90
CA ARG A 285 -14.84 15.36 -18.26
C ARG A 285 -15.78 14.21 -18.68
N GLN A 286 -16.60 13.78 -17.73
CA GLN A 286 -17.99 13.28 -17.82
C GLN A 286 -18.45 12.63 -19.14
N LEU A 287 -18.57 11.29 -19.20
CA LEU A 287 -19.59 10.58 -20.00
C LEU A 287 -19.85 9.14 -19.46
N PHE A 288 -20.98 8.95 -18.74
CA PHE A 288 -21.92 7.79 -18.63
C PHE A 288 -21.43 6.30 -18.47
N PRO A 289 -22.34 5.30 -18.31
CA PRO A 289 -23.41 5.11 -17.33
C PRO A 289 -23.29 3.77 -16.53
N SER A 290 -24.22 3.59 -15.60
CA SER A 290 -24.51 2.39 -14.79
C SER A 290 -24.60 1.04 -15.54
N SER A 291 -24.31 -0.06 -14.80
CA SER A 291 -24.48 -1.51 -15.08
C SER A 291 -23.18 -2.25 -15.49
N VAL A 292 -22.84 -3.48 -15.09
CA VAL A 292 -23.48 -4.62 -14.42
C VAL A 292 -22.41 -5.23 -13.49
N LEU A 293 -22.74 -5.52 -12.22
CA LEU A 293 -21.91 -6.34 -11.31
C LEU A 293 -22.45 -7.76 -11.33
N SER A 294 -21.77 -8.70 -11.98
CA SER A 294 -22.00 -10.13 -11.79
C SER A 294 -21.24 -10.59 -10.54
N ARG A 295 -21.89 -10.46 -9.37
CA ARG A 295 -21.42 -11.09 -8.14
C ARG A 295 -21.74 -12.58 -8.22
N TRP A 296 -20.71 -13.42 -8.29
CA TRP A 296 -20.85 -14.84 -8.01
C TRP A 296 -20.49 -15.05 -6.53
N SER A 297 -21.48 -15.36 -5.71
CA SER A 297 -21.28 -15.90 -4.36
C SER A 297 -21.51 -17.41 -4.42
N LEU A 298 -20.49 -18.20 -4.09
CA LEU A 298 -20.68 -19.62 -3.83
C LEU A 298 -21.04 -19.76 -2.35
N THR A 299 -22.28 -20.18 -2.08
CA THR A 299 -22.74 -20.75 -0.80
C THR A 299 -22.46 -22.24 -0.79
#